data_AF-A0A4Y8AJK7-F1
#
_entry.id   AF-A0A4Y8AJK7-F1
#
_cell.length_a   1.000
_cell.length_b   1.000
_cell.length_c   1.000
_cell.angle_alpha   90.00
_cell.angle_beta   90.00
_cell.angle_gamma   90.00
#
_symmetry.space_group_name_H-M   'P 1'
#
loop_
_entity.id
_entity.type
_entity.pdbx_description
1 polymer ?
#
loop_
_entity_poly.entity_id
_entity_poly.type
_entity_poly.pdbx_seq_one_letter_code
_entity_poly.pdbx_strand_id
1 'polypeptide(L)' 'MEKRAGVHAFEKFRYINTVNALAGGDITKWNQILAMPYERILTKLLLNKTEAEYQKRYGELAP' A
#
# COMPACT_ATOMS: atom_id res chain seq x y z
N MET A 1 9.00 -12.32 21.07
CA MET A 1 10.08 -11.55 20.40
C MET A 1 9.97 -11.58 18.87
N GLU A 2 9.23 -12.53 18.29
CA GLU A 2 9.12 -12.71 16.82
C GLU A 2 8.31 -11.64 16.07
N LYS A 3 7.29 -11.04 16.69
CA LYS A 3 6.48 -9.98 16.06
C LYS A 3 7.31 -8.75 15.65
N ARG A 4 8.44 -8.47 16.32
CA ARG A 4 9.32 -7.32 16.00
C ARG A 4 10.29 -7.63 14.85
N ALA A 5 10.74 -8.88 14.71
CA ALA A 5 11.64 -9.29 13.64
C ALA A 5 10.95 -9.25 12.27
N GLY A 6 9.68 -9.66 12.20
CA GLY A 6 8.87 -9.55 10.98
C GLY A 6 8.74 -8.11 10.50
N VAL A 7 8.47 -7.16 11.40
CA VAL A 7 8.33 -5.72 11.05
C VAL A 7 9.61 -5.17 10.42
N HIS A 8 10.79 -5.54 10.93
CA HIS A 8 12.06 -5.05 10.42
C HIS A 8 12.43 -5.64 9.04
N ALA A 9 11.96 -6.85 8.71
CA ALA A 9 12.09 -7.43 7.38
C ALA A 9 11.28 -6.65 6.32
N PHE A 10 10.09 -6.17 6.67
CA PHE A 10 9.26 -5.36 5.77
C PHE A 10 9.75 -3.92 5.64
N GLU A 11 10.45 -3.38 6.64
CA GLU A 11 11.02 -2.03 6.55
C GLU A 11 12.05 -1.89 5.43
N LYS A 12 12.80 -2.95 5.12
CA LYS A 12 13.78 -2.94 4.01
C LYS A 12 13.13 -2.65 2.65
N PHE A 13 11.85 -2.97 2.51
CA PHE A 13 11.11 -2.85 1.26
C PHE A 13 10.07 -1.72 1.30
N ARG A 14 10.16 -0.78 2.25
CA ARG A 14 9.13 0.25 2.53
C ARG A 14 8.56 0.90 1.26
N TYR A 15 9.40 1.46 0.39
CA TYR A 15 8.96 2.09 -0.86
C TYR A 15 8.53 1.06 -1.92
N ILE A 16 9.25 -0.05 -2.04
CA ILE A 16 8.93 -1.12 -3.00
C ILE A 16 7.57 -1.76 -2.69
N ASN A 17 7.19 -1.89 -1.43
CA ASN A 17 5.89 -2.40 -1.04
C ASN A 17 4.77 -1.50 -1.54
N THR A 18 4.95 -0.18 -1.49
CA THR A 18 3.98 0.77 -2.06
C THR A 18 3.86 0.59 -3.57
N VAL A 19 4.98 0.48 -4.28
CA VAL A 19 4.99 0.23 -5.74
C VAL A 19 4.33 -1.11 -6.07
N ASN A 20 4.65 -2.16 -5.32
CA ASN A 20 4.11 -3.49 -5.51
C ASN A 20 2.61 -3.56 -5.23
N ALA A 21 2.14 -2.85 -4.19
CA ALA A 21 0.72 -2.73 -3.88
C ALA A 21 -0.04 -1.99 -4.99
N LEU A 22 0.54 -0.90 -5.52
CA LEU A 22 -0.02 -0.18 -6.67
C LEU A 22 -0.02 -1.02 -7.94
N ALA A 23 0.94 -1.95 -8.08
CA ALA A 23 1.02 -2.88 -9.19
C ALA A 23 0.10 -4.10 -9.07
N GLY A 24 -0.55 -4.30 -7.92
CA GLY A 24 -1.29 -5.53 -7.64
C GLY A 24 -0.41 -6.78 -7.62
N GLY A 25 0.88 -6.65 -7.28
CA GLY A 25 1.85 -7.75 -7.28
C GLY A 25 2.55 -8.00 -8.62
N ASP A 26 2.15 -7.32 -9.69
CA ASP A 26 2.70 -7.52 -11.03
C ASP A 26 3.93 -6.66 -11.28
N ILE A 27 5.11 -7.28 -11.21
CA ILE A 27 6.40 -6.60 -11.37
C ILE A 27 6.56 -5.90 -12.72
N THR A 28 5.88 -6.37 -13.77
CA THR A 28 6.00 -5.77 -15.11
C THR A 28 5.40 -4.37 -15.18
N LYS A 29 4.53 -4.01 -14.22
CA LYS A 29 3.90 -2.68 -14.12
C LYS A 29 4.69 -1.68 -13.29
N TRP A 30 5.76 -2.11 -12.60
CA TRP A 30 6.51 -1.23 -11.69
C TRP A 30 7.11 -0.03 -12.43
N ASN A 31 7.66 -0.23 -13.63
CA ASN A 31 8.21 0.85 -14.43
C ASN A 31 7.16 1.91 -14.77
N GLN A 32 5.93 1.49 -15.08
CA GLN A 32 4.84 2.41 -15.39
C GLN A 32 4.46 3.25 -14.17
N ILE A 33 4.40 2.63 -12.98
CA ILE A 33 4.08 3.29 -11.71
C ILE A 33 5.16 4.31 -11.35
N LEU A 34 6.44 3.94 -11.48
CA LEU A 34 7.56 4.83 -11.19
C LEU A 34 7.67 6.00 -12.17
N ALA A 35 7.16 5.85 -13.39
CA ALA A 35 7.10 6.90 -14.39
C ALA A 35 5.87 7.82 -14.24
N MET A 36 4.91 7.50 -13.36
CA MET A 36 3.72 8.34 -13.18
C MET A 36 4.04 9.63 -12.43
N PRO A 37 3.31 10.74 -12.73
CA PRO A 37 3.40 11.96 -11.94
C PRO A 37 3.07 11.70 -10.47
N TYR A 38 3.81 12.37 -9.59
CA TYR A 38 3.69 12.21 -8.14
C TYR A 38 2.26 12.50 -7.64
N GLU A 39 1.61 13.51 -8.20
CA GLU A 39 0.24 13.91 -7.85
C GLU A 39 -0.74 12.76 -8.06
N ARG A 40 -0.60 12.03 -9.17
CA ARG A 40 -1.47 10.89 -9.50
C ARG A 40 -1.25 9.74 -8.52
N ILE A 41 0.01 9.44 -8.20
CA ILE A 41 0.35 8.41 -7.22
C ILE A 41 -0.20 8.80 -5.84
N LEU A 42 -0.01 10.04 -5.42
CA LEU A 42 -0.50 10.55 -4.14
C LEU A 42 -2.03 10.46 -4.04
N THR A 43 -2.76 10.88 -5.09
CA THR A 43 -4.23 10.77 -5.12
C THR A 43 -4.68 9.31 -4.99
N LYS A 44 -4.03 8.37 -5.69
CA LYS A 44 -4.38 6.94 -5.58
C LYS A 44 -4.10 6.39 -4.17
N LEU A 45 -2.99 6.78 -3.55
CA LEU A 45 -2.68 6.38 -2.18
C LEU A 45 -3.71 6.94 -1.18
N LEU A 46 -4.13 8.19 -1.35
CA LEU A 46 -5.17 8.80 -0.52
C LEU A 46 -6.51 8.09 -0.68
N LEU A 47 -6.92 7.77 -1.92
CA LEU A 47 -8.13 7.01 -2.19
C LEU A 47 -8.10 5.65 -1.49
N ASN A 48 -7.02 4.89 -1.66
CA ASN A 48 -6.87 3.57 -1.04
C ASN A 48 -6.92 3.66 0.50
N LYS A 49 -6.33 4.72 1.08
CA LYS A 49 -6.41 4.96 2.53
C LYS A 49 -7.85 5.22 2.98
N THR A 50 -8.59 6.07 2.26
CA THR A 50 -9.99 6.38 2.58
C THR A 50 -10.88 5.14 2.49
N GLU A 51 -10.71 4.31 1.46
CA GLU A 51 -11.42 3.04 1.32
C GLU A 51 -11.11 2.09 2.48
N ALA A 52 -9.83 1.94 2.85
CA ALA A 52 -9.42 1.08 3.95
C ALA A 52 -9.98 1.56 5.31
N GLU A 53 -9.96 2.87 5.56
CA GLU A 53 -10.55 3.46 6.76
C GLU A 53 -12.06 3.23 6.81
N TYR A 54 -12.75 3.37 5.68
CA TYR A 54 -14.17 3.08 5.58
C TYR A 54 -14.48 1.62 5.89
N GLN A 55 -13.77 0.68 5.24
CA GLN A 55 -13.94 -0.76 5.47
C GLN A 55 -13.68 -1.15 6.92
N LYS A 56 -12.64 -0.57 7.54
CA LYS A 56 -12.35 -0.79 8.96
C LYS A 56 -13.52 -0.35 9.85
N ARG A 57 -14.03 0.86 9.66
CA ARG A 57 -15.18 1.37 10.44
C ARG A 57 -16.44 0.54 10.21
N TYR A 58 -16.68 0.11 8.97
CA TYR A 58 -17.81 -0.75 8.64
C TYR A 58 -17.71 -2.11 9.36
N GLY A 59 -16.54 -2.73 9.36
CA GLY A 59 -16.31 -3.99 10.09
C GLY A 59 -16.39 -3.86 11.61
N GLU A 60 -16.18 -2.66 12.18
CA GLU A 60 -16.39 -2.40 13.61
C GLU A 60 -17.88 -2.21 13.97
N LEU A 61 -18.72 -1.85 12.99
CA LEU A 61 -20.16 -1.61 13.17
C LEU A 61 -21.03 -2.83 12.81
N ALA A 62 -20.52 -3.72 11.96
CA ALA A 62 -21.18 -4.98 11.61
C ALA A 62 -20.75 -6.08 12.61
N PRO A 63 -21.70 -6.72 13.33
CA PRO A 63 -21.40 -7.78 14.30
C PRO A 63 -20.87 -9.07 13.66
#